data_AF-A0A7K3ZXQ1-F1
#
_entry.id   AF-A0A7K3ZXQ1-F1
#
_cell.length_a   1.000
_cell.length_b   1.000
_cell.length_c   1.000
_cell.angle_alpha   90.00
_cell.angle_beta   90.00
_cell.angle_gamma   90.00
#
_symmetry.space_group_name_H-M   'P 1'
#
loop_
_entity.id
_entity.type
_entity.pdbx_description
1 polymer ?
#
loop_
_entity_poly.entity_id
_entity_poly.type
_entity_poly.pdbx_seq_one_letter_code
_entity_poly.pdbx_strand_id
1 'polypeptide(L)'
;MTNMPMEKPIIFISHATTDRPIAEVLKTEIEKVFANGVQVFASSVPGVMKPGVDWLAEIRENLEKANAVIVLITPVSINRPWIWFEVGAYWSRSQKGAGRIYPLCAPEIDLSDLPEPLNRLQSLSLGKAEHVKLFFQELCDNFNFGNLKGFKGSVITKRLPKYSALKIDQSDLRAGTIYSGPYEGYSDDELEEVIDENYINKQYSNFSNIGHLLEERQSIFSGKLVHFQFLDIDLKLPPGTSKRLLKKVAARYKLRVEKETENTIRFKYN
;
A
#
# COMPACT_ATOMS: atom_id res chain seq x y z
N MET A 1 23.92 42.30 16.27
CA MET A 1 22.83 41.38 15.87
C MET A 1 23.46 40.05 15.55
N THR A 2 23.31 39.07 16.43
CA THR A 2 23.85 37.72 16.25
C THR A 2 23.10 37.08 15.09
N ASN A 3 23.81 36.76 14.01
CA ASN A 3 23.25 36.08 12.84
C ASN A 3 22.97 34.64 13.27
N MET A 4 21.78 34.37 13.82
CA MET A 4 21.35 32.98 14.05
C MET A 4 21.29 32.30 12.68
N PRO A 5 21.98 31.17 12.47
CA PRO A 5 21.82 30.42 11.23
C PRO A 5 20.34 30.07 11.08
N MET A 6 19.72 30.53 9.98
CA MET A 6 18.36 30.09 9.67
C MET A 6 18.36 28.57 9.53
N GLU A 7 17.52 27.91 10.31
CA GLU A 7 17.35 26.47 10.23
C GLU A 7 16.78 26.13 8.85
N LYS A 8 17.39 25.15 8.17
CA LYS A 8 16.98 24.78 6.81
C LYS A 8 15.58 24.15 6.86
N PRO A 9 14.67 24.48 5.93
CA PRO A 9 13.40 23.78 5.83
C PRO A 9 13.64 22.29 5.62
N ILE A 10 12.84 21.47 6.29
CA ILE A 10 12.98 20.03 6.31
C ILE A 10 11.90 19.39 5.46
N ILE A 11 12.31 18.51 4.55
CA ILE A 11 11.43 17.72 3.68
C ILE A 11 11.57 16.25 4.06
N PHE A 12 10.44 15.63 4.39
CA PHE A 12 10.35 14.20 4.65
C PHE A 12 9.87 13.45 3.41
N ILE A 13 10.56 12.40 3.00
CA ILE A 13 10.07 11.42 2.02
C ILE A 13 9.71 10.14 2.76
N SER A 14 8.43 9.82 2.82
CA SER A 14 7.95 8.56 3.36
C SER A 14 7.72 7.53 2.26
N HIS A 15 8.24 6.32 2.46
CA HIS A 15 8.27 5.29 1.45
C HIS A 15 8.41 3.87 2.04
N ALA A 16 7.93 2.86 1.31
CA ALA A 16 8.22 1.47 1.66
C ALA A 16 9.70 1.15 1.46
N THR A 17 10.21 0.09 2.08
CA THR A 17 11.63 -0.31 1.94
C THR A 17 12.00 -0.57 0.48
N THR A 18 11.09 -1.21 -0.25
CA THR A 18 11.18 -1.51 -1.68
C THR A 18 11.27 -0.25 -2.55
N ASP A 19 10.76 0.88 -2.06
CA ASP A 19 10.73 2.17 -2.77
C ASP A 19 11.98 3.04 -2.54
N ARG A 20 12.96 2.55 -1.76
CA ARG A 20 14.20 3.30 -1.48
C ARG A 20 14.89 3.86 -2.73
N PRO A 21 15.05 3.10 -3.84
CA PRO A 21 15.73 3.63 -5.01
C PRO A 21 15.08 4.89 -5.59
N ILE A 22 13.74 4.94 -5.64
CA ILE A 22 13.04 6.12 -6.17
C ILE A 22 13.03 7.28 -5.15
N ALA A 23 12.97 6.99 -3.86
CA ALA A 23 13.08 7.99 -2.79
C ALA A 23 14.45 8.69 -2.81
N GLU A 24 15.54 7.94 -3.01
CA GLU A 24 16.90 8.49 -3.14
C GLU A 24 17.07 9.38 -4.37
N VAL A 25 16.44 9.00 -5.48
CA VAL A 25 16.42 9.81 -6.71
C VAL A 25 15.67 11.12 -6.47
N LEU A 26 14.49 11.08 -5.84
CA LEU A 26 13.74 12.29 -5.49
C LEU A 26 14.54 13.18 -4.55
N LYS A 27 15.13 12.61 -3.49
CA LYS A 27 16.02 13.32 -2.56
C LYS A 27 17.10 14.09 -3.30
N THR A 28 17.84 13.40 -4.17
CA THR A 28 18.95 13.97 -4.93
C THR A 28 18.50 15.13 -5.83
N GLU A 29 17.35 14.98 -6.50
CA GLU A 29 16.85 16.04 -7.39
C GLU A 29 16.28 17.23 -6.60
N ILE A 30 15.66 17.02 -5.44
CA ILE A 30 15.23 18.09 -4.53
C ILE A 30 16.45 18.86 -4.03
N GLU A 31 17.47 18.18 -3.51
CA GLU A 31 18.71 18.82 -3.03
C GLU A 31 19.37 19.68 -4.13
N LYS A 32 19.35 19.23 -5.39
CA LYS A 32 19.84 20.03 -6.53
C LYS A 32 18.99 21.27 -6.80
N VAL A 33 17.66 21.11 -6.89
CA VAL A 33 16.73 22.21 -7.18
C VAL A 33 16.83 23.33 -6.14
N PHE A 34 17.09 22.98 -4.88
CA PHE A 34 17.24 23.92 -3.79
C PHE A 34 18.70 24.28 -3.47
N ALA A 35 19.67 23.84 -4.28
CA ALA A 35 21.10 24.06 -4.04
C ALA A 35 21.55 23.69 -2.60
N ASN A 36 21.04 22.59 -2.06
CA ASN A 36 21.21 22.14 -0.68
C ASN A 36 20.72 23.12 0.40
N GLY A 37 19.84 24.06 0.04
CA GLY A 37 19.19 25.01 0.94
C GLY A 37 18.06 24.42 1.78
N VAL A 38 17.65 23.18 1.49
CA VAL A 38 16.74 22.38 2.32
C VAL A 38 17.48 21.17 2.91
N GLN A 39 16.92 20.59 3.97
CA GLN A 39 17.32 19.29 4.47
C GLN A 39 16.31 18.24 4.02
N VAL A 40 16.76 17.20 3.31
CA VAL A 40 15.88 16.14 2.84
C VAL A 40 16.24 14.83 3.53
N PHE A 41 15.26 14.22 4.17
CA PHE A 41 15.41 12.91 4.79
C PHE A 41 14.37 11.94 4.21
N ALA A 42 14.81 10.71 3.98
CA ALA A 42 13.97 9.63 3.48
C ALA A 42 14.02 8.51 4.51
N SER A 43 12.85 8.10 5.02
CA SER A 43 12.77 6.98 5.94
C SER A 43 12.03 5.84 5.27
N SER A 44 12.66 4.68 5.28
CA SER A 44 12.00 3.44 4.90
C SER A 44 11.17 2.98 6.08
N VAL A 45 9.84 2.98 5.95
CA VAL A 45 8.99 2.42 7.00
C VAL A 45 8.97 0.92 6.81
N PRO A 46 9.62 0.12 7.69
CA PRO A 46 9.61 -1.32 7.57
C PRO A 46 8.17 -1.77 7.73
N GLY A 47 7.73 -2.65 6.85
CA GLY A 47 6.39 -3.17 6.97
C GLY A 47 6.20 -4.14 8.15
N VAL A 48 7.28 -4.75 8.68
CA VAL A 48 7.27 -5.57 9.90
C VAL A 48 7.54 -4.70 11.13
N MET A 49 6.56 -4.65 12.03
CA MET A 49 6.69 -3.99 13.32
C MET A 49 7.22 -4.98 14.36
N LYS A 50 8.35 -4.65 14.99
CA LYS A 50 8.86 -5.45 16.11
C LYS A 50 7.92 -5.27 17.32
N PRO A 51 7.52 -6.34 18.03
CA PRO A 51 6.77 -6.21 19.26
C PRO A 51 7.48 -5.27 20.25
N GLY A 52 6.74 -4.32 20.83
CA GLY A 52 7.25 -3.36 21.80
C GLY A 52 7.98 -2.13 21.23
N VAL A 53 8.12 -1.99 19.90
CA VAL A 53 8.70 -0.81 19.27
C VAL A 53 7.60 0.17 18.89
N ASP A 54 7.62 1.38 19.46
CA ASP A 54 6.76 2.50 19.06
C ASP A 54 7.31 3.15 17.78
N TRP A 55 7.21 2.42 16.67
CA TRP A 55 7.61 2.90 15.34
C TRP A 55 6.79 4.12 14.89
N LEU A 56 5.56 4.28 15.43
CA LEU A 56 4.72 5.44 15.20
C LEU A 56 5.31 6.69 15.84
N ALA A 57 5.96 6.60 17.01
CA ALA A 57 6.63 7.73 17.64
C ALA A 57 7.75 8.29 16.75
N GLU A 58 8.57 7.42 16.14
CA GLU A 58 9.66 7.86 15.25
C GLU A 58 9.11 8.57 14.00
N ILE A 59 8.07 8.02 13.38
CA ILE A 59 7.40 8.66 12.23
C ILE A 59 6.74 9.98 12.66
N ARG A 60 6.07 10.01 13.81
CA ARG A 60 5.48 11.26 14.36
C ARG A 60 6.53 12.33 14.56
N GLU A 61 7.66 12.01 15.18
CA GLU A 61 8.74 12.97 15.42
C GLU A 61 9.28 13.54 14.09
N ASN A 62 9.45 12.68 13.10
CA ASN A 62 9.86 13.08 11.75
C ASN A 62 8.82 13.97 11.06
N LEU A 63 7.54 13.58 11.12
CA LEU A 63 6.44 14.38 10.61
C LEU A 63 6.35 15.74 11.32
N GLU A 64 6.56 15.80 12.64
CA GLU A 64 6.50 17.02 13.43
C GLU A 64 7.53 18.05 12.99
N LYS A 65 8.76 17.59 12.70
CA LYS A 65 9.86 18.44 12.24
C LYS A 65 9.74 18.86 10.77
N ALA A 66 9.04 18.08 9.94
CA ALA A 66 8.96 18.33 8.51
C ALA A 66 8.08 19.53 8.14
N ASN A 67 8.60 20.42 7.29
CA ASN A 67 7.87 21.53 6.66
C ASN A 67 7.13 21.09 5.39
N ALA A 68 7.56 20.00 4.76
CA ALA A 68 6.84 19.33 3.69
C ALA A 68 7.00 17.82 3.80
N VAL A 69 5.95 17.08 3.48
CA VAL A 69 5.94 15.61 3.49
C VAL A 69 5.59 15.12 2.10
N ILE A 70 6.41 14.22 1.57
CA ILE A 70 6.21 13.54 0.31
C ILE A 70 5.86 12.09 0.66
N VAL A 71 4.68 11.63 0.25
CA VAL A 71 4.23 10.26 0.51
C VAL A 71 4.30 9.49 -0.81
N LEU A 72 5.16 8.48 -0.88
CA LEU A 72 5.24 7.60 -2.05
C LEU A 72 4.16 6.53 -1.98
N ILE A 73 3.21 6.61 -2.91
CA ILE A 73 2.10 5.67 -3.03
C ILE A 73 2.39 4.74 -4.20
N THR A 74 2.62 3.47 -3.89
CA THR A 74 3.02 2.44 -4.85
C THR A 74 2.18 1.19 -4.60
N PRO A 75 2.17 0.22 -5.52
CA PRO A 75 1.48 -1.06 -5.26
C PRO A 75 1.96 -1.76 -3.98
N VAL A 76 3.17 -1.46 -3.52
CA VAL A 76 3.75 -2.01 -2.28
C VAL A 76 3.24 -1.25 -1.04
N SER A 77 3.00 0.06 -1.16
CA SER A 77 2.75 0.95 -0.02
C SER A 77 1.28 1.32 0.19
N ILE A 78 0.44 1.33 -0.85
CA ILE A 78 -0.94 1.89 -0.81
C ILE A 78 -1.84 1.30 0.30
N ASN A 79 -1.69 0.01 0.60
CA ASN A 79 -2.49 -0.66 1.62
C ASN A 79 -1.83 -0.70 3.00
N ARG A 80 -0.74 0.06 3.21
CA ARG A 80 0.04 0.02 4.45
C ARG A 80 -0.52 0.94 5.53
N PRO A 81 -0.58 0.48 6.80
CA PRO A 81 -1.10 1.29 7.90
C PRO A 81 -0.44 2.65 8.10
N TRP A 82 0.87 2.70 7.90
CA TRP A 82 1.66 3.89 8.16
C TRP A 82 1.32 5.03 7.19
N ILE A 83 0.97 4.75 5.92
CA ILE A 83 0.53 5.79 4.97
C ILE A 83 -0.71 6.49 5.49
N TRP A 84 -1.71 5.74 5.95
CA TRP A 84 -2.95 6.29 6.48
C TRP A 84 -2.72 7.10 7.75
N PHE A 85 -1.80 6.64 8.61
CA PHE A 85 -1.39 7.38 9.79
C PHE A 85 -0.72 8.71 9.44
N GLU A 86 0.23 8.72 8.50
CA GLU A 86 0.94 9.92 8.07
C GLU A 86 0.00 10.96 7.46
N VAL A 87 -0.84 10.50 6.53
CA VAL A 87 -1.81 11.35 5.86
C VAL A 87 -2.81 11.90 6.89
N GLY A 88 -3.32 11.07 7.81
CA GLY A 88 -4.23 11.50 8.86
C GLY A 88 -3.61 12.47 9.87
N ALA A 89 -2.42 12.17 10.38
CA ALA A 89 -1.71 12.99 11.36
C ALA A 89 -1.37 14.37 10.78
N TYR A 90 -0.92 14.41 9.53
CA TYR A 90 -0.49 15.64 8.89
C TYR A 90 -1.65 16.44 8.28
N TRP A 91 -2.78 15.80 7.92
CA TRP A 91 -4.04 16.49 7.56
C TRP A 91 -4.59 17.35 8.70
N SER A 92 -4.37 16.95 9.96
CA SER A 92 -4.73 17.76 11.14
C SER A 92 -3.83 19.01 11.27
N ARG A 93 -2.57 18.95 10.82
CA ARG A 93 -1.61 20.07 10.86
C ARG A 93 -1.75 21.01 9.68
N SER A 94 -2.00 20.51 8.48
CA SER A 94 -2.19 21.34 7.28
C SER A 94 -3.40 22.27 7.41
N GLN A 95 -4.47 21.83 8.09
CA GLN A 95 -5.62 22.68 8.41
C GLN A 95 -5.29 23.86 9.34
N LYS A 96 -4.16 23.81 10.06
CA LYS A 96 -3.65 24.89 10.90
C LYS A 96 -2.60 25.77 10.18
N GLY A 97 -2.44 25.58 8.86
CA GLY A 97 -1.50 26.35 8.03
C GLY A 97 -0.03 25.92 8.16
N ALA A 98 0.25 24.79 8.83
CA ALA A 98 1.60 24.30 9.04
C ALA A 98 1.89 23.09 8.13
N GLY A 99 2.65 23.33 7.06
CA GLY A 99 3.21 22.31 6.17
C GLY A 99 2.26 21.78 5.08
N ARG A 100 2.83 21.10 4.08
CA ARG A 100 2.10 20.49 2.94
C ARG A 100 2.44 19.01 2.76
N ILE A 101 1.44 18.23 2.36
CA ILE A 101 1.60 16.82 1.96
C ILE A 101 1.53 16.75 0.43
N TYR A 102 2.44 16.01 -0.17
CA TYR A 102 2.51 15.74 -1.60
C TYR A 102 2.41 14.23 -1.84
N PRO A 103 1.22 13.69 -2.14
CA PRO A 103 1.08 12.29 -2.52
C PRO A 103 1.62 12.09 -3.94
N LEU A 104 2.70 11.31 -4.06
CA LEU A 104 3.33 10.98 -5.33
C LEU A 104 3.11 9.50 -5.65
N CYS A 105 2.33 9.25 -6.69
CA CYS A 105 1.85 7.92 -7.04
C CYS A 105 2.71 7.27 -8.13
N ALA A 106 3.04 5.99 -7.97
CA ALA A 106 3.62 5.18 -9.04
C ALA A 106 2.66 5.12 -10.26
N PRO A 107 3.18 4.89 -11.48
CA PRO A 107 2.35 4.80 -12.69
C PRO A 107 1.21 3.79 -12.60
N GLU A 108 1.40 2.72 -11.83
CA GLU A 108 0.45 1.63 -11.63
C GLU A 108 -0.70 1.97 -10.66
N ILE A 109 -0.64 3.10 -9.97
CA ILE A 109 -1.71 3.57 -9.07
C ILE A 109 -2.67 4.44 -9.87
N ASP A 110 -3.95 4.04 -9.87
CA ASP A 110 -5.01 4.88 -10.40
C ASP A 110 -5.33 6.00 -9.39
N LEU A 111 -5.12 7.25 -9.82
CA LEU A 111 -5.37 8.42 -8.99
C LEU A 111 -6.86 8.58 -8.63
N SER A 112 -7.75 8.02 -9.45
CA SER A 112 -9.21 8.08 -9.23
C SER A 112 -9.73 7.07 -8.22
N ASP A 113 -8.94 6.03 -7.92
CA ASP A 113 -9.26 4.95 -6.99
C ASP A 113 -8.49 5.06 -5.66
N LEU A 114 -7.91 6.23 -5.39
CA LEU A 114 -7.23 6.47 -4.12
C LEU A 114 -8.25 6.45 -2.97
N PRO A 115 -7.99 5.73 -1.87
CA PRO A 115 -8.92 5.74 -0.74
C PRO A 115 -8.92 7.08 0.00
N GLU A 116 -10.01 7.38 0.69
CA GLU A 116 -10.09 8.52 1.60
C GLU A 116 -9.04 8.40 2.73
N PRO A 117 -8.32 9.48 3.11
CA PRO A 117 -8.47 10.86 2.64
C PRO A 117 -7.51 11.25 1.48
N LEU A 118 -6.81 10.30 0.84
CA LEU A 118 -5.84 10.59 -0.22
C LEU A 118 -6.48 11.17 -1.48
N ASN A 119 -7.69 10.74 -1.83
CA ASN A 119 -8.48 11.33 -2.92
C ASN A 119 -8.87 12.81 -2.70
N ARG A 120 -8.81 13.30 -1.45
CA ARG A 120 -9.03 14.72 -1.12
C ARG A 120 -7.78 15.57 -1.31
N LEU A 121 -6.62 14.95 -1.46
CA LEU A 121 -5.37 15.61 -1.82
C LEU A 121 -5.19 15.58 -3.34
N GLN A 122 -4.61 16.63 -3.90
CA GLN A 122 -4.20 16.63 -5.31
C GLN A 122 -2.98 15.72 -5.47
N SER A 123 -3.24 14.45 -5.75
CA SER A 123 -2.21 13.43 -5.95
C SER A 123 -1.57 13.54 -7.35
N LEU A 124 -0.26 13.33 -7.42
CA LEU A 124 0.52 13.50 -8.65
C LEU A 124 1.15 12.16 -9.06
N SER A 125 0.95 11.77 -10.32
CA SER A 125 1.60 10.57 -10.88
C SER A 125 3.07 10.82 -11.24
N LEU A 126 3.98 10.02 -10.69
CA LEU A 126 5.41 9.99 -11.06
C LEU A 126 5.63 9.49 -12.49
N GLY A 127 4.67 8.77 -13.07
CA GLY A 127 4.75 8.30 -14.46
C GLY A 127 4.63 9.40 -15.51
N LYS A 128 4.14 10.58 -15.12
CA LYS A 128 3.92 11.71 -16.03
C LYS A 128 4.93 12.82 -15.75
N ALA A 129 5.77 13.13 -16.73
CA ALA A 129 6.80 14.16 -16.58
C ALA A 129 6.23 15.56 -16.25
N GLU A 130 5.00 15.85 -16.71
CA GLU A 130 4.27 17.08 -16.39
C GLU A 130 3.92 17.17 -14.89
N HIS A 131 3.44 16.08 -14.30
CA HIS A 131 3.10 16.00 -12.88
C HIS A 131 4.34 16.09 -12.00
N VAL A 132 5.44 15.44 -12.41
CA VAL A 132 6.73 15.59 -11.72
C VAL A 132 7.19 17.06 -11.76
N LYS A 133 7.08 17.73 -12.91
CA LYS A 133 7.43 19.15 -12.99
C LYS A 133 6.54 20.02 -12.11
N LEU A 134 5.23 19.75 -12.09
CA LEU A 134 4.26 20.45 -11.24
C LEU A 134 4.59 20.27 -9.76
N PHE A 135 4.91 19.06 -9.32
CA PHE A 135 5.35 18.77 -7.94
C PHE A 135 6.53 19.66 -7.53
N PHE A 136 7.58 19.71 -8.36
CA PHE A 136 8.76 20.52 -8.05
C PHE A 136 8.48 22.03 -8.07
N GLN A 137 7.57 22.50 -8.94
CA GLN A 137 7.10 23.88 -8.96
C GLN A 137 6.39 24.23 -7.64
N GLU A 138 5.40 23.43 -7.25
CA GLU A 138 4.67 23.61 -6.00
C GLU A 138 5.58 23.56 -4.76
N LEU A 139 6.64 22.75 -4.80
CA LEU A 139 7.62 22.69 -3.72
C LEU A 139 8.44 23.98 -3.63
N CYS A 140 8.89 24.53 -4.77
CA CYS A 140 9.58 25.82 -4.81
C CYS A 140 8.67 26.96 -4.34
N ASP A 141 7.42 26.96 -4.77
CA ASP A 141 6.43 27.97 -4.40
C ASP A 141 6.10 27.91 -2.90
N ASN A 142 6.00 26.70 -2.34
CA ASN A 142 5.78 26.50 -0.90
C ASN A 142 6.92 27.02 -0.03
N PHE A 143 8.17 26.94 -0.50
CA PHE A 143 9.33 27.43 0.24
C PHE A 143 9.76 28.84 -0.13
N ASN A 144 9.19 29.43 -1.19
CA ASN A 144 9.57 30.73 -1.75
C ASN A 144 11.02 30.82 -2.28
N PHE A 145 11.67 29.68 -2.57
CA PHE A 145 12.96 29.62 -3.25
C PHE A 145 13.14 28.29 -3.99
N GLY A 146 14.22 28.15 -4.76
CA GLY A 146 14.50 26.98 -5.59
C GLY A 146 14.63 27.37 -7.07
N ASN A 147 15.31 26.52 -7.85
CA ASN A 147 15.58 26.80 -9.25
C ASN A 147 15.35 25.54 -10.11
N LEU A 148 14.35 25.61 -10.98
CA LEU A 148 14.01 24.54 -11.93
C LEU A 148 14.71 24.68 -13.29
N LYS A 149 15.60 25.65 -13.46
CA LYS A 149 16.32 25.84 -14.73
C LYS A 149 17.14 24.59 -15.06
N GLY A 150 16.78 23.92 -16.15
CA GLY A 150 17.43 22.68 -16.60
C GLY A 150 16.87 21.40 -15.96
N PHE A 151 15.97 21.50 -14.98
CA PHE A 151 15.27 20.33 -14.44
C PHE A 151 14.34 19.73 -15.49
N LYS A 152 14.37 18.41 -15.63
CA LYS A 152 13.49 17.64 -16.52
C LYS A 152 12.81 16.55 -15.72
N GLY A 153 11.48 16.56 -15.65
CA GLY A 153 10.71 15.52 -14.95
C GLY A 153 11.00 14.10 -15.44
N SER A 154 11.48 13.96 -16.69
CA SER A 154 11.91 12.68 -17.26
C SER A 154 13.12 12.03 -16.56
N VAL A 155 13.89 12.78 -15.76
CA VAL A 155 14.95 12.21 -14.93
C VAL A 155 14.38 11.26 -13.89
N ILE A 156 13.23 11.63 -13.29
CA ILE A 156 12.52 10.79 -12.32
C ILE A 156 11.82 9.64 -13.06
N THR A 157 11.06 9.95 -14.12
CA THR A 157 10.23 8.94 -14.79
C THR A 157 11.04 7.79 -15.37
N LYS A 158 12.26 8.05 -15.86
CA LYS A 158 13.17 7.02 -16.40
C LYS A 158 13.80 6.12 -15.34
N ARG A 159 13.80 6.54 -14.07
CA ARG A 159 14.38 5.80 -12.94
C ARG A 159 13.32 5.08 -12.12
N LEU A 160 12.05 5.19 -12.49
CA LEU A 160 10.98 4.43 -11.86
C LEU A 160 11.18 2.93 -12.12
N PRO A 161 11.13 2.09 -11.08
CA PRO A 161 11.07 0.66 -11.28
C PRO A 161 9.72 0.28 -11.89
N LYS A 162 9.69 -0.84 -12.62
CA LYS A 162 8.43 -1.48 -13.01
C LYS A 162 7.94 -2.31 -11.83
N TYR A 163 6.90 -1.86 -11.16
CA TYR A 163 6.44 -2.49 -9.91
C TYR A 163 5.90 -3.90 -10.12
N SER A 164 5.41 -4.20 -11.32
CA SER A 164 4.93 -5.54 -11.70
C SER A 164 6.00 -6.64 -11.71
N ALA A 165 7.29 -6.27 -11.82
CA ALA A 165 8.40 -7.23 -11.91
C ALA A 165 9.44 -7.05 -10.80
N LEU A 166 9.19 -6.16 -9.83
CA LEU A 166 10.14 -5.81 -8.79
C LEU A 166 10.13 -6.87 -7.69
N LYS A 167 11.33 -7.31 -7.26
CA LYS A 167 11.47 -8.16 -6.08
C LYS A 167 11.21 -7.31 -4.83
N ILE A 168 10.07 -7.54 -4.19
CA ILE A 168 9.67 -6.85 -2.96
C ILE A 168 10.60 -7.27 -1.81
N ASP A 169 11.00 -6.30 -0.99
CA ASP A 169 11.80 -6.55 0.21
C ASP A 169 11.04 -7.43 1.21
N GLN A 170 11.73 -8.37 1.89
CA GLN A 170 11.08 -9.26 2.86
C GLN A 170 10.42 -8.52 4.02
N SER A 171 10.96 -7.37 4.41
CA SER A 171 10.38 -6.51 5.44
C SER A 171 9.05 -5.87 5.01
N ASP A 172 8.83 -5.70 3.70
CA ASP A 172 7.56 -5.23 3.16
C ASP A 172 6.61 -6.42 2.89
N LEU A 173 7.10 -7.61 2.57
CA LEU A 173 6.25 -8.78 2.29
C LEU A 173 5.45 -9.29 3.51
N ARG A 174 5.98 -9.12 4.72
CA ARG A 174 5.37 -9.61 5.97
C ARG A 174 4.48 -8.59 6.67
N ALA A 175 4.26 -7.47 6.01
CA ALA A 175 3.62 -6.34 6.59
C ALA A 175 2.10 -6.44 6.41
N GLY A 176 1.35 -6.09 7.46
CA GLY A 176 -0.10 -6.10 7.41
C GLY A 176 -0.62 -5.04 6.44
N THR A 177 -1.63 -5.40 5.65
CA THR A 177 -2.70 -4.45 5.31
C THR A 177 -3.42 -4.06 6.61
N ILE A 178 -3.93 -2.83 6.76
CA ILE A 178 -4.91 -2.57 7.85
C ILE A 178 -6.17 -3.35 7.48
N TYR A 179 -6.24 -4.59 7.94
CA TYR A 179 -7.50 -5.28 8.06
C TYR A 179 -7.98 -5.03 9.49
N SER A 180 -9.03 -4.21 9.63
CA SER A 180 -9.76 -4.07 10.88
C SER A 180 -11.01 -4.94 10.78
N GLY A 181 -10.91 -6.18 11.21
CA GLY A 181 -12.04 -7.10 11.19
C GLY A 181 -11.85 -8.20 12.24
N PRO A 182 -12.81 -9.13 12.35
CA PRO A 182 -12.83 -10.13 13.42
C PRO A 182 -11.57 -11.02 13.50
N TYR A 183 -10.80 -11.12 12.42
CA TYR A 183 -9.63 -12.00 12.32
C TYR A 183 -8.29 -11.24 12.33
N GLU A 184 -8.27 -10.06 12.95
CA GLU A 184 -7.06 -9.25 13.01
C GLU A 184 -6.00 -9.99 13.85
N GLY A 185 -4.78 -10.11 13.31
CA GLY A 185 -3.69 -10.83 13.96
C GLY A 185 -3.75 -12.36 13.85
N TYR A 186 -4.75 -12.93 13.18
CA TYR A 186 -4.84 -14.38 12.97
C TYR A 186 -3.69 -14.87 12.08
N SER A 187 -3.11 -16.00 12.48
CA SER A 187 -2.15 -16.78 11.70
C SER A 187 -2.82 -17.46 10.50
N ASP A 188 -2.01 -17.97 9.57
CA ASP A 188 -2.52 -18.73 8.42
C ASP A 188 -3.31 -19.95 8.84
N ASP A 189 -2.85 -20.67 9.86
CA ASP A 189 -3.53 -21.85 10.37
C ASP A 189 -4.90 -21.47 10.95
N GLU A 190 -5.00 -20.37 11.69
CA GLU A 190 -6.29 -19.87 12.20
C GLU A 190 -7.23 -19.41 11.06
N LEU A 191 -6.69 -18.72 10.04
CA LEU A 191 -7.47 -18.30 8.88
C LEU A 191 -7.93 -19.49 8.02
N GLU A 192 -7.15 -20.57 7.96
CA GLU A 192 -7.56 -21.82 7.33
C GLU A 192 -8.77 -22.43 8.03
N GLU A 193 -8.78 -22.46 9.37
CA GLU A 193 -9.94 -22.93 10.14
C GLU A 193 -11.17 -22.04 9.92
N VAL A 194 -10.99 -20.71 9.82
CA VAL A 194 -12.11 -19.80 9.48
C VAL A 194 -12.71 -20.13 8.12
N ILE A 195 -11.88 -20.32 7.08
CA ILE A 195 -12.35 -20.72 5.73
C ILE A 195 -13.03 -22.09 5.78
N ASP A 196 -12.47 -23.03 6.54
CA ASP A 196 -13.02 -24.37 6.67
C ASP A 196 -14.43 -24.32 7.28
N GLU A 197 -14.53 -23.83 8.51
CA GLU A 197 -15.77 -23.78 9.29
C GLU A 197 -16.84 -22.95 8.59
N ASN A 198 -16.47 -21.79 8.03
CA ASN A 198 -17.45 -20.82 7.56
C ASN A 198 -17.80 -20.94 6.08
N TYR A 199 -17.05 -21.72 5.30
CA TYR A 199 -17.29 -21.86 3.86
C TYR A 199 -17.30 -23.31 3.38
N ILE A 200 -16.22 -24.07 3.57
CA ILE A 200 -16.11 -25.40 2.97
C ILE A 200 -16.93 -26.43 3.73
N ASN A 201 -16.80 -26.50 5.05
CA ASN A 201 -17.51 -27.46 5.90
C ASN A 201 -19.04 -27.33 5.80
N LYS A 202 -19.55 -26.08 5.78
CA LYS A 202 -20.98 -25.80 5.57
C LYS A 202 -21.48 -26.35 4.24
N GLN A 203 -20.71 -26.12 3.17
CA GLN A 203 -21.04 -26.64 1.83
C GLN A 203 -20.90 -28.15 1.75
N TYR A 204 -19.92 -28.73 2.44
CA TYR A 204 -19.72 -30.18 2.50
C TYR A 204 -20.88 -30.87 3.21
N SER A 205 -21.31 -30.37 4.36
CA SER A 205 -22.44 -30.92 5.13
C SER A 205 -23.74 -30.91 4.30
N ASN A 206 -23.98 -29.83 3.56
CA ASN A 206 -25.13 -29.76 2.64
C ASN A 206 -24.99 -30.75 1.47
N PHE A 207 -23.79 -30.85 0.90
CA PHE A 207 -23.50 -31.76 -0.20
C PHE A 207 -23.59 -33.24 0.20
N SER A 208 -23.08 -33.62 1.38
CA SER A 208 -23.13 -35.00 1.87
C SER A 208 -24.56 -35.45 2.17
N ASN A 209 -25.42 -34.53 2.61
CA ASN A 209 -26.80 -34.85 2.97
C ASN A 209 -27.75 -34.92 1.76
N ILE A 210 -27.52 -34.08 0.74
CA ILE A 210 -28.50 -33.85 -0.35
C ILE A 210 -27.84 -33.93 -1.74
N GLY A 211 -26.67 -34.56 -1.86
CA GLY A 211 -25.79 -34.49 -3.04
C GLY A 211 -26.40 -34.88 -4.39
N HIS A 212 -27.49 -35.64 -4.40
CA HIS A 212 -28.23 -36.03 -5.62
C HIS A 212 -29.30 -35.02 -6.07
N LEU A 213 -29.65 -34.03 -5.24
CA LEU A 213 -30.66 -33.00 -5.54
C LEU A 213 -30.03 -31.61 -5.78
N LEU A 214 -28.73 -31.44 -5.53
CA LEU A 214 -28.05 -30.17 -5.76
C LEU A 214 -27.82 -29.96 -7.26
N GLU A 215 -28.33 -28.85 -7.77
CA GLU A 215 -28.08 -28.43 -9.15
C GLU A 215 -26.57 -28.22 -9.40
N GLU A 216 -26.17 -28.44 -10.66
CA GLU A 216 -24.80 -28.18 -11.09
C GLU A 216 -24.36 -26.76 -10.72
N ARG A 217 -23.14 -26.63 -10.18
CA ARG A 217 -22.47 -25.36 -9.87
C ARG A 217 -23.10 -24.52 -8.76
N GLN A 218 -24.02 -25.05 -7.97
CA GLN A 218 -24.50 -24.36 -6.76
C GLN A 218 -23.51 -24.43 -5.57
N SER A 219 -22.62 -25.42 -5.56
CA SER A 219 -21.62 -25.65 -4.50
C SER A 219 -20.23 -25.82 -5.10
N ILE A 220 -19.17 -25.53 -4.33
CA ILE A 220 -17.79 -25.82 -4.74
C ILE A 220 -17.58 -27.32 -5.03
N PHE A 221 -18.40 -28.18 -4.42
CA PHE A 221 -18.43 -29.63 -4.66
C PHE A 221 -19.12 -30.01 -5.98
N SER A 222 -19.98 -29.15 -6.53
CA SER A 222 -20.64 -29.32 -7.84
C SER A 222 -20.07 -28.41 -8.93
N GLY A 223 -18.86 -27.85 -8.73
CA GLY A 223 -18.17 -27.04 -9.74
C GLY A 223 -18.52 -25.55 -9.74
N LYS A 224 -19.00 -25.00 -8.61
CA LYS A 224 -19.20 -23.56 -8.45
C LYS A 224 -17.87 -22.81 -8.64
N LEU A 225 -17.92 -21.70 -9.38
CA LEU A 225 -16.79 -20.79 -9.50
C LEU A 225 -16.71 -19.91 -8.24
N VAL A 226 -15.54 -19.82 -7.65
CA VAL A 226 -15.27 -18.96 -6.50
C VAL A 226 -14.43 -17.77 -6.95
N HIS A 227 -14.85 -16.56 -6.60
CA HIS A 227 -14.05 -15.35 -6.78
C HIS A 227 -13.35 -15.02 -5.45
N PHE A 228 -12.02 -14.91 -5.46
CA PHE A 228 -11.24 -14.81 -4.21
C PHE A 228 -11.62 -13.58 -3.38
N GLN A 229 -11.73 -12.42 -4.03
CA GLN A 229 -12.05 -11.17 -3.34
C GLN A 229 -13.47 -11.18 -2.76
N PHE A 230 -14.43 -11.81 -3.44
CA PHE A 230 -15.80 -11.89 -2.92
C PHE A 230 -15.85 -12.83 -1.72
N LEU A 231 -15.11 -13.94 -1.77
CA LEU A 231 -14.98 -14.81 -0.62
C LEU A 231 -14.33 -14.10 0.58
N ASP A 232 -13.28 -13.31 0.35
CA ASP A 232 -12.66 -12.49 1.40
C ASP A 232 -13.67 -11.49 2.00
N ILE A 233 -14.49 -10.84 1.18
CA ILE A 233 -15.52 -9.90 1.66
C ILE A 233 -16.61 -10.63 2.45
N ASP A 234 -17.14 -11.74 1.90
CA ASP A 234 -18.23 -12.52 2.48
C ASP A 234 -17.84 -13.07 3.86
N LEU A 235 -16.61 -13.58 3.95
CA LEU A 235 -16.05 -14.10 5.19
C LEU A 235 -15.42 -13.01 6.05
N LYS A 236 -15.38 -11.74 5.60
CA LYS A 236 -14.64 -10.66 6.26
C LYS A 236 -13.20 -11.06 6.57
N LEU A 237 -12.47 -11.67 5.65
CA LEU A 237 -11.05 -12.05 5.82
C LEU A 237 -10.13 -10.87 5.49
N PRO A 238 -8.87 -10.89 5.96
CA PRO A 238 -7.83 -10.04 5.41
C PRO A 238 -7.77 -10.17 3.88
N PRO A 239 -7.65 -9.08 3.11
CA PRO A 239 -7.64 -9.15 1.65
C PRO A 239 -6.55 -10.08 1.09
N GLY A 240 -6.92 -10.95 0.16
CA GLY A 240 -6.03 -11.91 -0.47
C GLY A 240 -5.89 -13.24 0.27
N THR A 241 -6.56 -13.40 1.43
CA THR A 241 -6.51 -14.64 2.23
C THR A 241 -7.03 -15.83 1.44
N SER A 242 -8.17 -15.69 0.76
CA SER A 242 -8.79 -16.76 -0.02
C SER A 242 -7.90 -17.25 -1.15
N LYS A 243 -7.23 -16.34 -1.89
CA LYS A 243 -6.29 -16.71 -2.96
C LYS A 243 -5.14 -17.55 -2.46
N ARG A 244 -4.68 -17.26 -1.24
CA ARG A 244 -3.54 -17.90 -0.62
C ARG A 244 -3.87 -19.26 0.01
N LEU A 245 -5.02 -19.36 0.68
CA LEU A 245 -5.31 -20.48 1.59
C LEU A 245 -6.41 -21.43 1.08
N LEU A 246 -7.37 -20.96 0.28
CA LEU A 246 -8.56 -21.74 -0.09
C LEU A 246 -8.21 -23.10 -0.72
N LYS A 247 -7.19 -23.14 -1.59
CA LYS A 247 -6.75 -24.38 -2.24
C LYS A 247 -6.25 -25.43 -1.25
N LYS A 248 -5.53 -25.00 -0.20
CA LYS A 248 -5.01 -25.89 0.85
C LYS A 248 -6.15 -26.46 1.69
N VAL A 249 -7.11 -25.62 2.08
CA VAL A 249 -8.29 -26.06 2.85
C VAL A 249 -9.18 -27.00 2.02
N ALA A 250 -9.44 -26.66 0.75
CA ALA A 250 -10.26 -27.48 -0.15
C ALA A 250 -9.69 -28.89 -0.36
N ALA A 251 -8.35 -29.03 -0.40
CA ALA A 251 -7.69 -30.32 -0.54
C ALA A 251 -8.01 -31.30 0.61
N ARG A 252 -8.31 -30.79 1.83
CA ARG A 252 -8.76 -31.60 2.98
C ARG A 252 -10.06 -32.37 2.66
N TYR A 253 -10.86 -31.85 1.72
CA TYR A 253 -12.15 -32.40 1.30
C TYR A 253 -12.11 -33.10 -0.07
N LYS A 254 -10.94 -33.54 -0.53
CA LYS A 254 -10.75 -34.22 -1.83
C LYS A 254 -11.11 -33.38 -3.07
N LEU A 255 -11.30 -32.07 -2.92
CA LEU A 255 -11.49 -31.16 -4.04
C LEU A 255 -10.16 -30.92 -4.76
N ARG A 256 -10.15 -31.06 -6.08
CA ARG A 256 -9.01 -30.72 -6.94
C ARG A 256 -9.32 -29.50 -7.77
N VAL A 257 -8.30 -28.70 -8.06
CA VAL A 257 -8.45 -27.53 -8.92
C VAL A 257 -8.75 -28.00 -10.34
N GLU A 258 -9.91 -27.60 -10.86
CA GLU A 258 -10.27 -27.79 -12.27
C GLU A 258 -9.74 -26.64 -13.12
N LYS A 259 -9.90 -25.41 -12.63
CA LYS A 259 -9.45 -24.19 -13.30
C LYS A 259 -9.12 -23.10 -12.29
N GLU A 260 -8.00 -22.43 -12.47
CA GLU A 260 -7.57 -21.28 -11.64
C GLU A 260 -7.15 -20.14 -12.58
N THR A 261 -7.59 -18.92 -12.26
CA THR A 261 -7.16 -17.68 -12.89
C THR A 261 -6.61 -16.74 -11.82
N GLU A 262 -6.25 -15.52 -12.18
CA GLU A 262 -5.77 -14.53 -11.22
C GLU A 262 -6.76 -14.25 -10.09
N ASN A 263 -8.08 -14.27 -10.37
CA ASN A 263 -9.13 -13.83 -9.45
C ASN A 263 -10.16 -14.92 -9.10
N THR A 264 -10.14 -16.06 -9.80
CA THR A 264 -11.15 -17.10 -9.60
C THR A 264 -10.54 -18.50 -9.54
N ILE A 265 -11.23 -19.40 -8.85
CA ILE A 265 -10.91 -20.82 -8.81
C ILE A 265 -12.18 -21.65 -8.92
N ARG A 266 -12.08 -22.77 -9.62
CA ARG A 266 -13.10 -23.81 -9.70
C ARG A 266 -12.50 -25.13 -9.28
N PHE A 267 -13.26 -25.85 -8.48
CA PHE A 267 -12.89 -27.19 -8.02
C PHE A 267 -13.73 -28.26 -8.69
N LYS A 268 -13.18 -29.45 -8.76
CA LYS A 268 -13.86 -30.69 -9.10
C LYS A 268 -13.74 -31.64 -7.92
N TYR A 269 -14.88 -32.18 -7.48
CA TYR A 269 -14.93 -33.24 -6.48
C TYR A 269 -14.63 -34.58 -7.14
N ASN A 270 -13.75 -35.38 -6.53
CA ASN A 270 -13.42 -36.74 -6.98
C ASN A 270 -14.33 -37.78 -6.34
#